data_AF-A0A6J6VW30-F1
#
_entry.id   AF-A0A6J6VW30-F1
#
_cell.length_a   1.000
_cell.length_b   1.000
_cell.length_c   1.000
_cell.angle_alpha   90.00
_cell.angle_beta   90.00
_cell.angle_gamma   90.00
#
_symmetry.space_group_name_H-M   'P 1'
#
loop_
_entity.id
_entity.type
_entity.pdbx_description
1 polymer ?
#
loop_
_entity_poly.entity_id
_entity_poly.type
_entity_poly.pdbx_seq_one_letter_code
_entity_poly.pdbx_strand_id
1 'polypeptide(L)' 'MLLGVDGVCVISHGSSNANAIRNALRVAYDMVEADIVAHLRDAVSG' A
#
# COMPACT_ATOMS: atom_id res chain seq x y z
N MET A 1 -2.13 1.59 6.05
CA MET A 1 -0.92 1.36 5.26
C MET A 1 0.24 1.22 6.22
N LEU A 2 1.16 0.30 5.96
CA LEU A 2 2.40 0.15 6.73
C LEU A 2 3.58 0.48 5.80
N LEU A 3 4.43 1.41 6.22
CA LEU A 3 5.62 1.85 5.49
C LEU A 3 6.89 1.28 6.15
N GLY A 4 7.98 1.20 5.38
CA GLY A 4 9.26 0.66 5.86
C GLY A 4 9.35 -0.88 5.81
N VAL A 5 8.45 -1.53 5.07
CA VAL A 5 8.53 -2.95 4.73
C VAL A 5 8.98 -3.10 3.27
N ASP A 6 9.52 -4.25 2.89
CA ASP A 6 10.00 -4.54 1.52
C ASP A 6 8.85 -4.79 0.51
N GLY A 7 7.78 -4.01 0.59
CA GLY A 7 6.60 -4.15 -0.26
C GLY A 7 5.44 -3.23 0.11
N VAL A 8 4.29 -3.47 -0.53
CA VAL A 8 3.04 -2.75 -0.25
C VAL A 8 2.23 -3.49 0.81
N CYS A 9 1.90 -2.80 1.90
CA CYS A 9 1.04 -3.34 2.95
C CYS A 9 -0.13 -2.39 3.24
N VAL A 10 -1.35 -2.85 2.92
CA VAL A 10 -2.60 -2.14 3.24
C VAL A 10 -3.25 -2.78 4.46
N ILE A 11 -3.49 -1.96 5.49
CA ILE A 11 -4.13 -2.38 6.74
C ILE A 11 -5.61 -2.02 6.64
N SER A 12 -6.50 -2.99 6.90
CA SER A 12 -7.95 -2.81 6.97
C SER A 12 -8.46 -3.03 8.39
N HIS A 13 -9.65 -2.48 8.71
CA HIS A 13 -10.32 -2.73 9.99
C HIS A 13 -11.13 -4.02 9.96
N GLY A 14 -11.31 -4.69 11.11
CA GLY A 14 -12.14 -5.90 11.22
C GLY A 14 -13.61 -5.70 10.83
N SER A 15 -14.10 -4.46 10.86
CA SER A 15 -15.46 -4.08 10.42
C SER A 15 -15.56 -3.76 8.92
N SER A 16 -14.49 -3.98 8.14
CA SER A 16 -14.47 -3.68 6.70
C SER A 16 -15.42 -4.60 5.93
N ASN A 17 -16.35 -4.00 5.19
CA ASN A 17 -17.24 -4.75 4.30
C ASN A 17 -16.53 -5.12 2.97
N ALA A 18 -17.21 -5.90 2.13
CA ALA A 18 -16.65 -6.39 0.86
C ALA A 18 -16.16 -5.27 -0.08
N ASN A 19 -16.86 -4.13 -0.11
CA ASN A 19 -16.46 -2.98 -0.94
C ASN A 19 -15.22 -2.28 -0.37
N ALA A 20 -15.10 -2.18 0.95
CA ALA A 20 -13.91 -1.65 1.60
C ALA A 20 -12.69 -2.51 1.30
N ILE A 21 -12.82 -3.84 1.37
CA ILE A 21 -11.74 -4.78 1.01
C ILE A 21 -11.37 -4.66 -0.47
N ARG A 22 -12.36 -4.59 -1.38
CA ARG A 22 -12.09 -4.37 -2.82
C ARG A 22 -11.31 -3.09 -3.07
N ASN A 23 -11.67 -2.00 -2.40
CA ASN A 23 -10.96 -0.74 -2.53
C ASN A 23 -9.54 -0.81 -1.94
N ALA A 24 -9.35 -1.52 -0.82
CA ALA A 24 -8.02 -1.74 -0.26
C ALA A 24 -7.10 -2.50 -1.23
N LEU A 25 -7.62 -3.52 -1.92
CA LEU A 25 -6.89 -4.26 -2.96
C LEU A 25 -6.55 -3.36 -4.16
N ARG A 26 -7.49 -2.56 -4.63
CA ARG A 26 -7.23 -1.59 -5.71
C ARG A 26 -6.14 -0.60 -5.34
N VAL A 27 -6.21 -0.05 -4.14
CA VAL A 27 -5.18 0.85 -3.61
C VAL A 27 -3.83 0.16 -3.53
N ALA A 28 -3.77 -1.11 -3.11
CA ALA A 28 -2.53 -1.88 -3.12
C ALA A 28 -1.98 -2.09 -4.54
N TYR A 29 -2.84 -2.41 -5.49
CA TYR A 29 -2.47 -2.56 -6.91
C TYR A 29 -1.90 -1.26 -7.49
N ASP A 30 -2.61 -0.15 -7.29
CA ASP A 30 -2.21 1.18 -7.79
C ASP A 30 -0.82 1.59 -7.25
N MET A 31 -0.49 1.21 -6.00
CA MET A 31 0.84 1.48 -5.42
C MET A 31 1.96 0.63 -6.01
N VAL A 32 1.68 -0.61 -6.40
CA VAL A 32 2.65 -1.48 -7.06
C VAL A 32 2.92 -0.94 -8.48
N GLU A 33 1.87 -0.59 -9.22
CA GLU A 33 2.00 0.01 -10.55
C GLU A 33 2.75 1.34 -10.53
N ALA A 34 2.58 2.14 -9.48
CA ALA A 34 3.26 3.42 -9.32
C ALA A 34 4.67 3.31 -8.67
N ASP A 35 5.17 2.09 -8.46
CA ASP A 35 6.48 1.80 -7.86
C ASP A 35 6.77 2.60 -6.57
N ILE A 36 5.76 2.73 -5.71
CA ILE A 36 5.81 3.60 -4.53
C ILE A 36 6.92 3.21 -3.56
N VAL A 37 7.24 1.91 -3.46
CA VAL A 37 8.29 1.42 -2.56
C VAL A 37 9.67 1.90 -3.02
N ALA A 38 9.95 1.88 -4.33
CA ALA A 38 11.21 2.39 -4.86
C ALA A 38 11.33 3.91 -4.64
N HIS A 39 10.29 4.66 -5.00
CA HIS A 39 10.28 6.11 -4.78
C HIS A 39 10.45 6.49 -3.31
N LEU A 40 9.83 5.75 -2.40
CA LEU A 40 10.00 6.00 -0.97
C LEU A 40 11.43 5.71 -0.50
N ARG A 41 12.04 4.61 -0.97
CA ARG A 41 13.44 4.28 -0.66
C ARG A 41 14.40 5.37 -1.16
N ASP A 42 14.21 5.83 -2.39
CA ASP A 42 15.04 6.90 -2.96
C ASP A 42 14.90 8.21 -2.17
N ALA A 43 13.67 8.56 -1.77
CA ALA A 43 13.38 9.79 -1.05
C ALA A 43 14.00 9.86 0.36
N VAL A 44 14.24 8.73 1.02
CA VAL A 44 14.79 8.67 2.38
C VAL A 44 16.27 8.28 2.44
N SER A 45 16.86 7.90 1.31
CA SER A 45 18.28 7.52 1.22
C SER A 45 19.20 8.70 0.86
N GLY A 46 18.63 9.91 0.75
CA GLY A 46 19.34 11.18 0.53
C GLY A 46 19.85 11.83 1.81
#